data_AF-A0A3C1YVE6-F1
#
_entry.id   AF-A0A3C1YVE6-F1
#
_cell.length_a   1.000
_cell.length_b   1.000
_cell.length_c   1.000
_cell.angle_alpha   90.00
_cell.angle_beta   90.00
_cell.angle_gamma   90.00
#
_symmetry.space_group_name_H-M   'P 1'
#
loop_
_entity.id
_entity.type
_entity.pdbx_description
1 polymer ?
#
loop_
_entity_poly.entity_id
_entity_poly.type
_entity_poly.pdbx_seq_one_letter_code
_entity_poly.pdbx_strand_id
1 'polypeptide(L)' 'MEKNFVQTVHYFAKNIVIVIGIVLIWRGIWYILDYVDGLFFGGNHMPLAVGGIIVGLLMLYLPDKDLKEIEKL' A
#
# COMPACT_ATOMS: atom_id res chain seq x y z
N MET A 1 1.90 -38.55 -8.79
CA MET A 1 0.65 -38.05 -8.21
C MET A 1 -0.03 -37.19 -9.26
N GLU A 2 -1.23 -37.58 -9.72
CA GLU A 2 -2.04 -36.68 -10.54
C GLU A 2 -2.58 -35.55 -9.67
N LYS A 3 -2.44 -34.30 -10.11
CA LYS A 3 -3.13 -33.18 -9.45
C LYS A 3 -4.58 -33.18 -9.91
N ASN A 4 -5.48 -33.59 -9.02
CA ASN A 4 -6.92 -33.53 -9.26
C ASN A 4 -7.31 -32.12 -9.72
N PHE A 5 -8.10 -32.02 -10.81
CA PHE A 5 -8.50 -30.74 -11.42
C PHE A 5 -9.02 -29.73 -10.39
N VAL A 6 -9.84 -30.19 -9.44
CA VAL A 6 -10.39 -29.41 -8.31
C VAL A 6 -9.30 -28.75 -7.46
N GLN A 7 -8.17 -29.42 -7.20
CA GLN A 7 -7.06 -28.86 -6.42
C GLN A 7 -6.35 -27.73 -7.18
N THR A 8 -6.16 -27.88 -8.49
CA THR A 8 -5.58 -26.85 -9.36
C THR A 8 -6.49 -25.63 -9.44
N VAL A 9 -7.81 -25.82 -9.62
CA VAL A 9 -8.80 -24.74 -9.61
C VAL A 9 -8.86 -24.03 -8.25
N HIS A 10 -8.88 -24.78 -7.14
CA HIS A 10 -8.86 -24.20 -5.79
C HIS A 10 -7.61 -23.35 -5.53
N TYR A 11 -6.44 -23.85 -5.90
CA TYR A 11 -5.17 -23.10 -5.79
C TYR A 11 -5.22 -21.81 -6.62
N PHE A 12 -5.67 -21.88 -7.88
CA PHE A 12 -5.73 -20.72 -8.76
C PHE A 12 -6.73 -19.66 -8.26
N ALA A 13 -7.93 -20.08 -7.85
CA ALA A 13 -8.94 -19.22 -7.25
C ALA A 13 -8.44 -18.53 -5.97
N LYS A 14 -7.77 -19.28 -5.08
CA LYS A 14 -7.17 -18.72 -3.86
C LYS A 14 -6.16 -17.62 -4.16
N ASN A 15 -5.27 -17.84 -5.13
CA ASN A 15 -4.26 -16.84 -5.50
C ASN A 15 -4.88 -15.60 -6.15
N ILE A 16 -5.89 -15.77 -7.02
CA ILE A 16 -6.63 -14.63 -7.60
C ILE A 16 -7.32 -13.80 -6.50
N VAL A 17 -7.97 -14.45 -5.52
CA VAL A 17 -8.61 -13.74 -4.39
C VAL A 17 -7.58 -12.97 -3.55
N ILE A 18 -6.40 -13.54 -3.32
CA ILE A 18 -5.30 -12.86 -2.60
C ILE A 18 -4.81 -11.63 -3.39
N VAL A 19 -4.54 -11.76 -4.68
CA VAL A 19 -4.07 -10.65 -5.54
C VAL A 19 -5.12 -9.54 -5.63
N ILE A 20 -6.39 -9.89 -5.87
CA ILE A 20 -7.50 -8.93 -5.88
C ILE A 20 -7.64 -8.25 -4.52
N GLY A 21 -7.55 -8.99 -3.41
CA GLY A 21 -7.61 -8.43 -2.05
C GLY A 21 -6.51 -7.40 -1.79
N ILE A 22 -5.25 -7.71 -2.15
CA ILE A 22 -4.12 -6.78 -2.00
C ILE A 22 -4.33 -5.52 -2.86
N VAL A 23 -4.75 -5.67 -4.12
CA VAL A 23 -5.01 -4.54 -5.03
C VAL A 23 -6.17 -3.67 -4.53
N LEU A 24 -7.24 -4.26 -3.99
CA LEU A 24 -8.37 -3.52 -3.42
C LEU A 24 -8.01 -2.79 -2.12
N ILE A 25 -7.22 -3.40 -1.23
CA ILE A 25 -6.72 -2.74 -0.01
C ILE A 25 -5.84 -1.54 -0.39
N TRP A 26 -4.90 -1.73 -1.32
CA TRP A 26 -4.06 -0.66 -1.84
C TRP A 26 -4.89 0.49 -2.44
N ARG A 27 -5.85 0.18 -3.31
CA ARG A 27 -6.75 1.19 -3.89
C ARG A 27 -7.63 1.89 -2.85
N GLY A 28 -8.10 1.17 -1.84
CA GLY A 28 -8.88 1.75 -0.73
C GLY A 28 -8.07 2.76 0.07
N ILE A 29 -6.80 2.46 0.35
CA ILE A 29 -5.88 3.40 1.01
C ILE A 29 -5.69 4.66 0.17
N TRP A 30 -5.46 4.54 -1.14
CA TRP A 30 -5.38 5.70 -2.04
C TRP A 30 -6.65 6.56 -1.98
N TYR A 31 -7.85 5.99 -2.15
CA TYR A 31 -9.08 6.79 -2.10
C TYR A 31 -9.35 7.45 -0.75
N ILE A 32 -8.88 6.86 0.36
CA ILE A 32 -8.95 7.50 1.69
C ILE A 32 -7.98 8.69 1.76
N LEU A 33 -6.76 8.56 1.24
CA LEU A 33 -5.77 9.65 1.19
C LEU A 33 -6.22 10.78 0.24
N ASP A 34 -6.72 10.45 -0.95
CA ASP A 34 -7.27 11.40 -1.92
C ASP A 34 -8.46 12.18 -1.34
N TYR A 35 -9.33 11.51 -0.57
CA TYR A 35 -10.47 12.15 0.11
C TYR A 35 -10.04 13.07 1.25
N VAL A 36 -9.02 12.67 2.01
CA VAL A 36 -8.38 13.53 3.03
C VAL A 36 -7.73 14.76 2.39
N ASP A 37 -7.09 14.64 1.22
CA ASP A 37 -6.56 15.78 0.46
C ASP A 37 -7.67 16.75 0.00
N GLY A 38 -8.73 16.20 -0.61
CA GLY A 38 -9.88 16.99 -1.04
C GLY A 38 -10.52 17.79 0.10
N LEU A 39 -10.62 17.19 1.30
CA LEU A 39 -11.20 17.86 2.48
C LEU A 39 -10.29 18.91 3.12
N PHE A 40 -8.98 18.64 3.28
CA PHE A 40 -8.09 19.52 4.03
C PHE A 40 -7.32 20.54 3.16
N PHE A 41 -7.09 20.25 1.88
CA PHE A 41 -6.25 21.03 0.98
C PHE A 41 -6.94 21.47 -0.32
N GLY A 42 -8.23 21.14 -0.49
CA GLY A 42 -9.08 21.68 -1.56
C GLY A 42 -8.65 21.30 -2.97
N GLY A 43 -7.93 20.19 -3.13
CA GLY A 43 -7.41 19.71 -4.42
C GLY A 43 -6.04 20.26 -4.82
N ASN A 44 -5.33 20.96 -3.92
CA ASN A 44 -3.91 21.30 -4.13
C ASN A 44 -3.01 20.23 -3.50
N HIS A 45 -2.66 19.19 -4.25
CA HIS A 45 -1.96 17.99 -3.76
C HIS A 45 -0.52 18.21 -3.22
N MET A 46 0.08 19.39 -3.45
CA MET A 46 1.47 19.70 -3.07
C MET A 46 1.77 19.53 -1.57
N PRO A 47 1.01 20.12 -0.63
CA PRO A 47 1.35 20.09 0.80
C PRO A 47 1.20 18.70 1.41
N LEU A 48 0.27 17.87 0.93
CA LEU A 48 0.10 16.50 1.41
C LEU A 48 1.12 15.53 0.82
N ALA A 49 1.56 15.74 -0.42
CA ALA A 49 2.71 15.00 -0.95
C ALA A 49 3.98 15.27 -0.11
N VAL A 50 4.28 16.54 0.17
CA VAL A 50 5.43 16.93 1.01
C VAL A 50 5.25 16.45 2.45
N GLY A 51 4.06 16.63 3.03
CA GLY A 51 3.73 16.18 4.39
C GLY A 51 3.82 14.66 4.54
N GLY A 52 3.33 13.90 3.57
CA GLY A 52 3.40 12.43 3.53
C GLY A 52 4.84 11.93 3.43
N ILE A 53 5.69 12.59 2.62
CA ILE A 53 7.13 12.31 2.56
C ILE A 53 7.78 12.57 3.93
N ILE A 54 7.53 13.72 4.55
CA ILE A 54 8.09 14.07 5.86
C ILE A 54 7.63 13.08 6.94
N VAL A 55 6.35 12.71 6.97
CA VAL A 55 5.80 11.76 7.94
C VAL A 55 6.33 10.34 7.71
N GLY A 56 6.52 9.91 6.45
CA GLY A 56 7.17 8.64 6.11
C GLY A 56 8.63 8.59 6.56
N LEU A 57 9.40 9.65 6.27
CA LEU A 57 10.78 9.79 6.73
C LEU A 57 10.87 9.80 8.27
N LEU A 58 9.97 10.50 8.95
CA LEU A 58 9.91 10.50 10.42
C LEU A 58 9.55 9.13 10.99
N MET A 59 8.64 8.37 10.38
CA MET A 59 8.32 7.00 10.83
C MET A 59 9.48 6.01 10.62
N LEU A 60 10.27 6.16 9.55
CA LEU A 60 11.50 5.38 9.34
C LEU A 60 12.60 5.79 10.33
N TYR A 61 12.73 7.09 10.63
CA TYR A 61 13.74 7.61 11.54
C TYR A 61 13.46 7.33 13.02
N LEU A 62 12.19 7.24 13.43
CA LEU A 62 11.81 7.17 14.85
C LEU A 62 12.36 5.94 15.62
N PRO A 63 12.35 4.69 15.09
CA PRO A 63 12.85 3.53 15.82
C PRO A 63 14.37 3.53 15.97
N ASP A 64 15.11 3.65 14.87
CA ASP A 64 16.56 3.37 14.83
C ASP A 64 17.43 4.65 14.78
N LYS A 65 16.83 5.82 14.55
CA LYS A 65 17.50 7.15 14.43
C LYS A 65 18.54 7.25 13.31
N ASP A 66 18.38 6.42 12.29
CA ASP A 66 18.97 6.61 10.96
C ASP A 66 17.92 6.31 9.87
N LEU A 67 18.35 6.14 8.61
CA LEU A 67 17.47 5.91 7.45
C LEU A 67 18.04 4.83 6.52
N LYS A 68 18.80 3.86 7.05
CA LYS A 68 19.43 2.78 6.26
C LYS A 68 18.45 1.92 5.48
N GLU A 69 17.17 1.95 5.83
CA GLU A 69 16.06 1.28 5.15
C GLU A 69 15.84 1.85 3.74
N ILE A 70 16.18 3.12 3.53
CA ILE A 70 16.11 3.79 2.23
C ILE A 70 17.34 3.44 1.37
N GLU A 71 18.50 3.18 1.99
CA GLU A 71 19.72 2.71 1.30
C GLU A 71 19.63 1.26 0.79
N LYS A 72 18.53 0.54 1.11
CA LYS A 72 18.29 -0.86 0.76
C LYS A 72 17.23 -1.06 -0.34
N LEU A 73 16.73 0.04 -0.94
CA LEU A 73 15.67 0.07 -1.97
C LEU A 73 16.21 0.44 -3.35
#